data_AF-J9ZY30-F1
#
_entry.id   AF-J9ZY30-F1
#
_cell.length_a   1.000
_cell.length_b   1.000
_cell.length_c   1.000
_cell.angle_alpha   90.00
_cell.angle_beta   90.00
_cell.angle_gamma   90.00
#
_symmetry.space_group_name_H-M   'P 1'
#
loop_
_entity.id
_entity.type
_entity.pdbx_description
1 polymer ?
#
loop_
_entity_poly.entity_id
_entity_poly.type
_entity_poly.pdbx_seq_one_letter_code
_entity_poly.pdbx_strand_id
1 'polypeptide(L)'
;GFMILAGVFLKLGGYGFFCSIPFLYYFIFDYGFFFVSLSLFGCLLISLFCLLQSDLSILIAYSSVCHMSIVICGLFTMTLWGVLGSIVFMMGHGFVSSGLFFLVSVIYDRLGTRSLFIVSG
;
A
#
# COMPACT_ATOMS: atom_id res chain seq x y z
N GLY A 1 -6.25 -17.21 -5.95
CA GLY A 1 -6.07 -17.33 -4.48
C GLY A 1 -5.33 -16.13 -3.89
N PHE A 2 -4.02 -16.01 -4.16
CA PHE A 2 -3.15 -14.96 -3.59
C PHE A 2 -3.63 -13.52 -3.81
N MET A 3 -4.29 -13.26 -4.95
CA MET A 3 -4.82 -11.94 -5.33
C MET A 3 -5.77 -11.32 -4.31
N ILE A 4 -6.74 -12.10 -3.84
CA ILE A 4 -7.79 -11.63 -2.93
C ILE A 4 -7.21 -11.55 -1.51
N LEU A 5 -6.34 -12.51 -1.16
CA LEU A 5 -5.72 -12.58 0.16
C LEU A 5 -4.83 -11.36 0.44
N ALA A 6 -3.90 -11.04 -0.48
CA ALA A 6 -3.02 -9.88 -0.34
C ALA A 6 -3.80 -8.55 -0.38
N GLY A 7 -4.83 -8.48 -1.22
CA GLY A 7 -5.68 -7.30 -1.34
C GLY A 7 -6.52 -7.00 -0.09
N VAL A 8 -6.99 -8.02 0.62
CA VAL A 8 -7.92 -7.87 1.76
C VAL A 8 -7.19 -7.81 3.09
N PHE A 9 -6.17 -8.65 3.32
CA PHE A 9 -5.48 -8.71 4.62
C PHE A 9 -4.71 -7.43 4.95
N LEU A 10 -4.05 -6.82 3.96
CA LEU A 10 -3.31 -5.57 4.17
C LEU A 10 -4.25 -4.40 4.52
N LYS A 11 -5.49 -4.42 4.04
CA LYS A 11 -6.49 -3.36 4.23
C LYS A 11 -7.32 -3.54 5.52
N LEU A 12 -7.57 -4.80 5.92
CA LEU A 12 -8.09 -5.12 7.25
C LEU A 12 -7.12 -4.67 8.35
N GLY A 13 -5.81 -4.76 8.12
CA GLY A 13 -4.80 -4.24 9.05
C GLY A 13 -4.92 -2.73 9.27
N GLY A 14 -5.03 -1.96 8.19
CA GLY A 14 -5.21 -0.50 8.27
C GLY A 14 -6.54 -0.08 8.91
N TYR A 15 -7.64 -0.79 8.60
CA TYR A 15 -8.93 -0.57 9.24
C TYR A 15 -8.91 -0.93 10.74
N GLY A 16 -8.25 -2.03 11.11
CA GLY A 16 -8.06 -2.41 12.51
C GLY A 16 -7.27 -1.36 13.29
N PHE A 17 -6.25 -0.76 12.66
CA PHE A 17 -5.51 0.35 13.24
C PHE A 17 -6.38 1.60 13.41
N PHE A 18 -7.23 1.93 12.43
CA PHE A 18 -8.19 3.02 12.56
C PHE A 18 -9.14 2.82 13.76
N CYS A 19 -9.65 1.61 13.97
CA CYS A 19 -10.51 1.32 15.11
C CYS A 19 -9.79 1.44 16.47
N SER A 20 -8.47 1.24 16.53
CA SER A 20 -7.69 1.33 17.77
C SER A 20 -7.14 2.75 18.07
N ILE A 21 -7.27 3.70 17.13
CA ILE A 21 -6.86 5.10 17.31
C ILE A 21 -7.42 5.76 18.59
N PRO A 22 -8.72 5.61 18.93
CA PRO A 22 -9.26 6.24 20.14
C PRO A 22 -8.58 5.76 21.44
N PHE A 23 -8.12 4.51 21.47
CA PHE A 23 -7.38 3.94 22.60
C PHE A 23 -5.93 4.43 22.64
N LEU A 24 -5.33 4.70 21.48
CA LEU A 24 -3.93 5.13 21.32
C LEU A 24 -3.75 6.65 21.26
N TYR A 25 -4.81 7.44 21.47
CA TYR A 25 -4.81 8.88 21.22
C TYR A 25 -3.67 9.64 21.92
N TYR A 26 -3.46 9.39 23.22
CA TYR A 26 -2.40 10.05 23.99
C TYR A 26 -0.99 9.71 23.46
N PHE A 27 -0.76 8.44 23.11
CA PHE A 27 0.52 8.00 22.55
C PHE A 27 0.80 8.64 21.19
N ILE A 28 -0.23 8.75 20.35
CA ILE A 28 -0.11 9.34 19.01
C ILE A 28 0.12 10.85 19.09
N PHE A 29 -0.44 11.53 20.09
CA PHE A 29 -0.19 12.95 20.28
C PHE A 29 1.29 13.23 20.63
N ASP A 30 1.89 12.39 21.48
CA ASP A 30 3.28 12.57 21.93
C ASP A 30 4.32 12.10 20.88
N TYR A 31 4.04 10.99 20.19
CA TYR A 31 5.01 10.33 19.29
C TYR A 31 4.62 10.37 17.80
N GLY A 32 3.51 10.99 17.43
CA GLY A 32 2.97 10.97 16.06
C GLY A 32 3.95 11.48 15.00
N PHE A 33 4.67 12.56 15.30
CA PHE A 33 5.68 13.11 14.38
C PHE A 33 6.83 12.15 14.08
N PHE A 34 7.24 11.34 15.07
CA PHE A 34 8.28 10.33 14.88
C PHE A 34 7.81 9.19 13.97
N PHE A 35 6.57 8.72 14.14
CA PHE A 35 6.00 7.70 13.26
C PHE A 35 5.77 8.20 11.83
N VAL A 36 5.37 9.48 11.68
CA VAL A 36 5.23 10.12 10.38
C VAL A 36 6.56 10.16 9.64
N SER A 37 7.65 10.61 10.28
CA SER A 37 8.97 10.66 9.63
C SER A 37 9.48 9.28 9.25
N LEU A 38 9.29 8.27 10.11
CA LEU A 38 9.65 6.88 9.82
C LEU A 38 8.86 6.33 8.62
N SER A 39 7.55 6.59 8.56
CA SER A 39 6.69 6.12 7.47
C SER A 39 7.07 6.73 6.12
N LEU A 40 7.38 8.04 6.09
CA LEU A 40 7.84 8.74 4.89
C LEU A 40 9.21 8.23 4.42
N PHE A 41 10.14 8.01 5.35
CA PHE A 41 11.45 7.44 5.01
C PHE A 41 11.31 6.02 4.44
N GLY A 42 10.48 5.18 5.06
CA GLY A 42 10.17 3.85 4.55
C GLY A 42 9.53 3.89 3.15
N CYS A 43 8.59 4.79 2.92
CA CYS A 43 7.96 5.00 1.61
C CYS A 43 8.99 5.28 0.52
N LEU A 44 9.94 6.18 0.80
CA LEU A 44 10.99 6.55 -0.15
C LEU A 44 11.88 5.36 -0.48
N LEU A 45 12.36 4.62 0.53
CA LEU A 45 13.21 3.45 0.30
C LEU A 45 12.51 2.38 -0.55
N ILE A 46 11.27 2.03 -0.22
CA ILE A 46 10.52 0.99 -0.94
C ILE A 46 10.21 1.45 -2.36
N SER A 47 9.96 2.75 -2.58
CA SER A 47 9.76 3.29 -3.92
C SER A 47 11.01 3.16 -4.81
N LEU A 48 12.21 3.31 -4.24
CA LEU A 48 13.46 3.08 -4.96
C LEU A 48 13.65 1.61 -5.32
N PHE A 49 13.36 0.70 -4.40
CA PHE A 49 13.38 -0.75 -4.69
C PHE A 49 12.36 -1.15 -5.75
N CYS A 50 11.20 -0.49 -5.78
CA CYS A 50 10.18 -0.70 -6.80
C CYS A 50 10.72 -0.41 -8.21
N LEU A 51 11.48 0.68 -8.39
CA LEU A 51 12.04 1.04 -9.71
C LEU A 51 13.03 0.00 -10.26
N LEU A 52 13.71 -0.73 -9.39
CA LEU A 52 14.70 -1.75 -9.77
C LEU A 52 14.07 -3.12 -10.04
N GLN A 53 12.79 -3.31 -9.70
CA GLN A 53 12.14 -4.62 -9.79
C GLN A 53 11.72 -4.94 -11.23
N SER A 54 12.21 -6.07 -11.76
CA SER A 54 11.86 -6.54 -13.10
C SER A 54 10.55 -7.32 -13.19
N ASP A 55 10.08 -7.90 -12.08
CA ASP A 55 8.88 -8.75 -12.08
C ASP A 55 7.60 -7.97 -11.76
N LEU A 56 6.63 -8.02 -12.66
CA LEU A 56 5.36 -7.27 -12.57
C LEU A 56 4.58 -7.56 -11.28
N SER A 57 4.48 -8.82 -10.86
CA SER A 57 3.72 -9.17 -9.64
C SER A 57 4.37 -8.63 -8.37
N ILE A 58 5.71 -8.56 -8.35
CA ILE A 58 6.48 -8.08 -7.20
C ILE A 58 6.49 -6.54 -7.20
N LEU A 59 6.57 -5.91 -8.37
CA LEU A 59 6.42 -4.46 -8.55
C LEU A 59 5.08 -3.95 -7.99
N ILE A 60 3.97 -4.62 -8.31
CA ILE A 60 2.63 -4.26 -7.80
C ILE A 60 2.57 -4.47 -6.28
N ALA A 61 3.22 -5.51 -5.76
CA ALA A 61 3.29 -5.73 -4.32
C ALA A 61 4.05 -4.60 -3.61
N TYR A 62 5.24 -4.20 -4.07
CA TYR A 62 6.01 -3.14 -3.43
C TYR A 62 5.34 -1.76 -3.51
N SER A 63 4.76 -1.41 -4.66
CA SER A 63 4.00 -0.16 -4.79
C SER A 63 2.81 -0.11 -3.83
N SER A 64 2.13 -1.25 -3.57
CA SER A 64 1.05 -1.31 -2.57
C SER A 64 1.53 -1.02 -1.14
N VAL A 65 2.76 -1.41 -0.79
CA VAL A 65 3.35 -1.13 0.53
C VAL A 65 3.66 0.36 0.65
N CYS A 66 4.22 0.99 -0.39
CA CYS A 66 4.44 2.45 -0.41
C CYS A 66 3.12 3.20 -0.20
N HIS A 67 2.07 2.82 -0.92
CA HIS A 67 0.75 3.46 -0.79
C HIS A 67 0.17 3.32 0.61
N MET A 68 0.32 2.18 1.28
CA MET A 68 -0.14 2.01 2.66
C MET A 68 0.70 2.81 3.67
N SER A 69 1.98 3.03 3.44
CA SER A 69 2.79 3.89 4.32
C SER A 69 2.29 5.35 4.34
N ILE A 70 1.74 5.84 3.21
CA ILE A 70 1.11 7.15 3.11
C ILE A 70 -0.21 7.17 3.89
N VAL A 71 -1.01 6.09 3.83
CA VAL A 71 -2.24 5.94 4.63
C VAL A 71 -1.91 6.01 6.12
N ILE A 72 -0.86 5.33 6.56
CA ILE A 72 -0.40 5.34 7.96
C ILE A 72 0.00 6.76 8.38
N CYS A 73 0.80 7.46 7.56
CA CYS A 73 1.14 8.87 7.79
C CYS A 73 -0.12 9.73 7.98
N GLY A 74 -1.10 9.61 7.08
CA GLY A 74 -2.37 10.34 7.16
C GLY A 74 -3.15 10.07 8.45
N LEU A 75 -3.18 8.81 8.91
CA LEU A 75 -3.83 8.41 10.17
C LEU A 75 -3.13 9.01 11.40
N PHE A 76 -1.80 9.04 11.43
CA PHE A 76 -1.04 9.59 12.57
C PHE A 76 -1.12 11.12 12.69
N THR A 77 -1.52 11.85 11.63
CA THR A 77 -1.72 13.30 11.73
C THR A 77 -2.94 13.72 12.56
N MET A 78 -3.89 12.82 12.83
CA MET A 78 -5.14 13.06 13.58
C MET A 78 -5.99 14.25 13.09
N THR A 79 -5.74 14.76 11.89
CA THR A 79 -6.57 15.79 11.28
C THR A 79 -7.79 15.13 10.62
N LEU A 80 -8.95 15.78 10.71
CA LEU A 80 -10.17 15.31 10.03
C LEU A 80 -9.94 15.02 8.54
N TRP A 81 -9.23 15.93 7.86
CA TRP A 81 -8.88 15.78 6.44
C TRP A 81 -7.90 14.62 6.19
N GLY A 82 -6.89 14.46 7.05
CA GLY A 82 -5.92 13.36 6.93
C GLY A 82 -6.57 11.99 7.12
N VAL A 83 -7.43 11.86 8.13
CA VAL A 83 -8.17 10.62 8.41
C VAL A 83 -9.15 10.29 7.28
N LEU A 84 -10.00 11.23 6.87
CA LEU A 84 -10.94 11.01 5.76
C LEU A 84 -10.22 10.69 4.46
N GLY A 85 -9.15 11.42 4.15
CA GLY A 85 -8.31 11.16 2.97
C GLY A 85 -7.66 9.77 3.00
N SER A 86 -7.16 9.33 4.16
CA SER A 86 -6.54 8.01 4.32
C SER A 86 -7.53 6.86 4.07
N ILE A 87 -8.78 7.01 4.51
CA ILE A 87 -9.85 6.01 4.32
C ILE A 87 -10.23 5.93 2.83
N VAL A 88 -10.47 7.08 2.18
CA VAL A 88 -10.81 7.13 0.76
C VAL A 88 -9.67 6.55 -0.08
N PHE A 89 -8.42 6.89 0.25
CA PHE A 89 -7.25 6.37 -0.44
C PHE A 89 -7.11 4.84 -0.29
N MET A 90 -7.33 4.31 0.91
CA MET A 90 -7.29 2.87 1.18
C MET A 90 -8.35 2.11 0.36
N MET A 91 -9.56 2.66 0.24
CA MET A 91 -10.63 2.09 -0.61
C MET A 91 -10.27 2.17 -2.10
N GLY A 92 -9.79 3.31 -2.60
CA GLY A 92 -9.40 3.48 -4.00
C GLY A 92 -8.26 2.55 -4.41
N HIS A 93 -7.20 2.51 -3.59
CA HIS A 93 -6.10 1.57 -3.75
C HIS A 93 -6.58 0.10 -3.68
N GLY A 94 -7.65 -0.14 -2.90
CA GLY A 94 -8.51 -1.32 -2.95
C GLY A 94 -8.75 -1.85 -4.35
N PHE A 95 -9.47 -1.06 -5.14
CA PHE A 95 -9.92 -1.39 -6.47
C PHE A 95 -8.78 -1.46 -7.49
N VAL A 96 -7.85 -0.51 -7.44
CA VAL A 96 -6.74 -0.43 -8.40
C VAL A 96 -5.80 -1.63 -8.29
N SER A 97 -5.42 -2.01 -7.06
CA SER A 97 -4.54 -3.17 -6.84
C SER A 97 -5.15 -4.48 -7.35
N SER A 98 -6.45 -4.72 -7.10
CA SER A 98 -7.13 -5.91 -7.62
C SER A 98 -7.17 -5.95 -9.16
N GLY A 99 -7.37 -4.80 -9.82
CA GLY A 99 -7.35 -4.71 -11.28
C GLY A 99 -5.97 -5.00 -11.87
N LEU A 100 -4.91 -4.43 -11.28
CA LEU A 100 -3.52 -4.65 -11.72
C LEU A 100 -3.10 -6.11 -11.57
N PHE A 101 -3.41 -6.74 -10.45
CA PHE A 101 -3.08 -8.16 -10.28
C PHE A 101 -3.86 -9.06 -11.26
N PHE A 102 -5.13 -8.74 -11.56
CA PHE A 102 -5.88 -9.45 -12.59
C PHE A 102 -5.20 -9.33 -13.96
N LEU A 103 -4.79 -8.11 -14.34
CA LEU A 103 -4.11 -7.86 -15.61
C LEU A 103 -2.81 -8.68 -15.72
N VAL A 104 -1.99 -8.72 -14.66
CA VAL A 104 -0.75 -9.51 -14.65
C VAL A 104 -1.02 -11.01 -14.77
N SER A 105 -2.10 -11.53 -14.19
CA SER A 105 -2.51 -12.91 -14.42
C SER A 105 -2.85 -13.18 -15.89
N VAL A 106 -3.60 -12.28 -16.54
CA VAL A 106 -3.93 -12.42 -17.97
C VAL A 106 -2.66 -12.38 -18.84
N ILE A 107 -1.73 -11.47 -18.56
CA ILE A 107 -0.45 -11.36 -19.27
C ILE A 107 0.36 -12.65 -19.10
N TYR A 108 0.41 -13.19 -17.88
CA TYR A 108 1.10 -14.44 -17.60
C TYR A 108 0.51 -15.63 -18.36
N ASP A 109 -0.83 -15.72 -18.43
CA ASP A 109 -1.50 -16.80 -19.16
C ASP A 109 -1.26 -16.72 -20.67
N ARG A 110 -0.96 -15.53 -21.22
CA ARG A 110 -0.73 -15.31 -22.66
C ARG A 110 0.73 -15.46 -23.07
N LEU A 111 1.67 -14.97 -22.27
CA LEU A 111 3.09 -14.88 -22.61
C LEU A 111 3.96 -15.90 -21.84
N GLY A 112 3.40 -16.56 -20.83
CA GLY A 112 4.12 -17.51 -19.98
C GLY A 112 5.21 -16.89 -19.10
N THR A 113 5.38 -15.56 -19.12
CA THR A 113 6.43 -14.84 -18.41
C THR A 113 5.86 -13.66 -17.62
N ARG A 114 6.55 -13.25 -16.54
CA ARG A 114 6.16 -12.13 -15.66
C ARG A 114 7.15 -10.97 -15.66
N SER A 115 8.24 -11.11 -16.41
CA SER A 115 9.33 -10.15 -16.44
C SER A 115 9.01 -9.01 -17.41
N LEU A 116 9.16 -7.77 -16.94
CA LEU A 116 8.96 -6.55 -17.72
C LEU A 116 9.79 -6.53 -19.00
N PHE A 117 11.02 -7.05 -18.96
CA PHE A 117 11.92 -7.06 -20.11
C PHE A 117 11.38 -7.88 -21.30
N ILE A 118 10.69 -8.99 -21.01
CA ILE A 118 10.14 -9.89 -22.04
C ILE A 118 8.77 -9.39 -22.50
N VAL A 119 8.00 -8.78 -21.60
CA VAL A 119 6.72 -8.10 -21.91
C VAL A 119 6.97 -6.69 -22.47
N SER A 120 7.99 -6.54 -23.31
CA SER A 120 8.24 -5.32 -24.09
C SER A 120 7.53 -5.43 -25.44
N GLY A 121 6.85 -4.36 -25.85
CA GLY A 121 6.21 -4.20 -27.15
C GLY A 121 6.90 -3.12 -27.95
#